data_AF-A0A957C3T1-F1
#
_entry.id   AF-A0A957C3T1-F1
#
_cell.length_a   1.000
_cell.length_b   1.000
_cell.length_c   1.000
_cell.angle_alpha   90.00
_cell.angle_beta   90.00
_cell.angle_gamma   90.00
#
_symmetry.space_group_name_H-M   'P 1'
#
loop_
_entity.id
_entity.type
_entity.pdbx_description
1 polymer ?
#
loop_
_entity_poly.entity_id
_entity_poly.type
_entity_poly.pdbx_seq_one_letter_code
_entity_poly.pdbx_strand_id
1 'polypeptide(L)'
;MPKSALVDWVNHLRADYRVVGPQPQHGQFVFAEINDPADLALDYPTSVLPPKQYLLPPREVLFNFQNSGMRIEANIKVEPTVILGVHTCDMHAIRLLDHVHNNGYADQHYQTHRANTYLVSIE
;
A
#
# COMPACT_ATOMS: atom_id res chain seq x y z
N MET A 1 6.02 -1.41 -21.91
CA MET A 1 5.37 -2.74 -21.88
C MET A 1 4.04 -2.65 -22.65
N PRO A 2 3.68 -3.62 -23.51
CA PRO A 2 2.38 -3.64 -24.17
C PRO A 2 1.22 -3.72 -23.15
N LYS A 3 0.05 -3.16 -23.46
CA LYS A 3 -1.11 -3.14 -22.54
C LYS A 3 -1.57 -4.55 -22.13
N SER A 4 -1.53 -5.52 -23.05
CA SER A 4 -1.87 -6.92 -22.75
C SER A 4 -0.92 -7.55 -21.73
N ALA A 5 0.39 -7.34 -21.90
CA ALA A 5 1.40 -7.85 -20.98
C ALA A 5 1.27 -7.24 -19.56
N LEU A 6 0.85 -5.97 -19.46
CA LEU A 6 0.54 -5.35 -18.16
C LEU A 6 -0.62 -6.06 -17.46
N VAL A 7 -1.72 -6.28 -18.18
CA VAL A 7 -2.92 -6.95 -17.66
C VAL A 7 -2.58 -8.35 -17.17
N ASP A 8 -1.86 -9.12 -17.99
CA ASP A 8 -1.42 -10.46 -17.62
C ASP A 8 -0.55 -10.43 -16.37
N TRP A 9 0.43 -9.52 -16.29
CA TRP A 9 1.30 -9.38 -15.15
C TRP A 9 0.55 -9.01 -13.86
N VAL A 10 -0.38 -8.05 -13.92
CA VAL A 10 -1.25 -7.71 -12.78
C VAL A 10 -2.07 -8.92 -12.33
N ASN A 11 -2.64 -9.69 -13.25
CA ASN A 11 -3.40 -10.89 -12.91
C ASN A 11 -2.54 -11.97 -12.23
N HIS A 12 -1.29 -12.15 -12.68
CA HIS A 12 -0.37 -13.06 -12.02
C HIS A 12 -0.05 -12.62 -10.59
N LEU A 13 0.21 -11.33 -10.36
CA LEU A 13 0.49 -10.81 -9.02
C LEU A 13 -0.70 -10.98 -8.07
N ARG A 14 -1.93 -10.78 -8.57
CA ARG A 14 -3.17 -10.90 -7.79
C ARG A 14 -3.44 -12.30 -7.24
N ALA A 15 -2.75 -13.34 -7.73
CA ALA A 15 -2.88 -14.69 -7.20
C ALA A 15 -2.33 -14.80 -5.77
N ASP A 16 -1.25 -14.08 -5.46
CA ASP A 16 -0.50 -14.21 -4.20
C ASP A 16 -0.41 -12.90 -3.40
N TYR A 17 -0.70 -11.76 -4.04
CA TYR A 17 -0.57 -10.44 -3.45
C TYR A 17 -1.84 -9.63 -3.63
N ARG A 18 -2.10 -8.77 -2.64
CA ARG A 18 -2.98 -7.63 -2.82
C ARG A 18 -2.32 -6.66 -3.79
N VAL A 19 -2.96 -6.40 -4.93
CA VAL A 19 -2.43 -5.44 -5.92
C VAL A 19 -3.19 -4.12 -5.83
N VAL A 20 -2.45 -3.04 -5.64
CA VAL A 20 -2.94 -1.68 -5.48
C VAL A 20 -2.35 -0.81 -6.58
N GLY A 21 -3.13 0.14 -7.09
CA GLY A 21 -2.61 1.11 -8.02
C GLY A 21 -3.54 2.32 -8.18
N PRO A 22 -3.10 3.34 -8.93
CA PRO A 22 -3.94 4.48 -9.28
C PRO A 22 -5.11 4.04 -10.15
N GLN A 23 -6.32 4.43 -9.78
CA GLN A 23 -7.52 4.24 -10.58
C GLN A 23 -8.43 5.47 -10.52
N PRO A 24 -9.20 5.77 -11.58
CA PRO A 24 -10.14 6.87 -11.57
C PRO A 24 -11.30 6.57 -10.62
N GLN A 25 -11.64 7.52 -9.75
CA GLN A 25 -12.79 7.45 -8.86
C GLN A 25 -13.42 8.85 -8.73
N HIS A 26 -14.69 8.96 -9.11
CA HIS A 26 -15.47 10.21 -9.01
C HIS A 26 -14.77 11.46 -9.61
N GLY A 27 -14.08 11.31 -10.74
CA GLY A 27 -13.37 12.42 -11.41
C GLY A 27 -12.01 12.79 -10.78
N GLN A 28 -11.54 12.00 -9.81
CA GLN A 28 -10.22 12.10 -9.21
C GLN A 28 -9.48 10.78 -9.41
N PHE A 29 -8.20 10.72 -9.04
CA PHE A 29 -7.47 9.46 -8.94
C PHE A 29 -7.20 9.11 -7.49
N VAL A 30 -7.30 7.83 -7.18
CA VAL A 30 -7.01 7.28 -5.87
C VAL A 30 -6.15 6.03 -6.02
N PHE A 31 -5.27 5.78 -5.06
CA PHE A 31 -4.69 4.45 -4.90
C PHE A 31 -5.72 3.55 -4.25
N ALA A 32 -6.11 2.50 -4.96
CA ALA A 32 -7.09 1.53 -4.53
C ALA A 32 -6.69 0.12 -4.99
N GLU A 33 -7.34 -0.89 -4.44
CA GLU A 33 -7.11 -2.29 -4.83
C GLU A 33 -7.68 -2.57 -6.22
N ILE A 34 -6.87 -3.19 -7.08
CA ILE A 34 -7.17 -3.43 -8.48
C ILE A 34 -8.00 -4.70 -8.63
N ASN A 35 -9.30 -4.52 -8.85
CA ASN A 35 -10.23 -5.62 -9.13
C ASN A 35 -10.28 -5.99 -10.62
N ASP A 36 -10.15 -5.00 -11.50
CA ASP A 36 -9.97 -5.16 -12.93
C ASP A 36 -8.65 -4.48 -13.35
N PRO A 37 -7.67 -5.20 -13.93
CA PRO A 37 -6.44 -4.59 -14.42
C PRO A 37 -6.65 -3.47 -15.44
N ALA A 38 -7.81 -3.41 -16.10
CA ALA A 38 -8.17 -2.33 -17.01
C ALA A 38 -8.38 -0.98 -16.29
N ASP A 39 -8.66 -0.99 -14.99
CA ASP A 39 -8.87 0.22 -14.17
C ASP A 39 -7.56 0.89 -13.75
N LEU A 40 -6.42 0.19 -13.91
CA LEU A 40 -5.09 0.71 -13.57
C LEU A 40 -4.70 1.85 -14.52
N ALA A 41 -4.68 3.07 -13.99
CA ALA A 41 -4.39 4.31 -14.72
C ALA A 41 -2.96 4.79 -14.42
N LEU A 42 -1.99 4.32 -15.20
CA LEU A 42 -0.57 4.68 -15.01
C LEU A 42 -0.22 6.10 -15.48
N ASP A 43 -1.10 6.77 -16.24
CA ASP A 43 -0.94 8.14 -16.75
C ASP A 43 -1.65 9.20 -15.88
N TYR A 44 -1.93 8.88 -14.61
CA TYR A 44 -2.56 9.80 -13.68
C TYR A 44 -1.63 10.98 -13.33
N PRO A 45 -2.11 12.23 -13.24
CA PRO A 45 -1.27 13.37 -12.91
C PRO A 45 -0.97 13.47 -11.40
N THR A 46 -1.99 13.18 -10.58
CA THR A 46 -1.94 13.23 -9.11
C THR A 46 -3.10 12.45 -8.53
N SER A 47 -2.98 12.02 -7.27
CA SER A 47 -4.03 11.29 -6.55
C SER A 47 -4.45 12.00 -5.28
N VAL A 48 -5.74 11.99 -4.96
CA VAL A 48 -6.26 12.55 -3.71
C VAL A 48 -6.01 11.60 -2.54
N LEU A 49 -6.04 10.29 -2.78
CA LEU A 49 -5.63 9.28 -1.81
C LEU A 49 -4.31 8.64 -2.26
N PRO A 50 -3.16 9.06 -1.70
CA PRO A 50 -1.84 8.62 -2.13
C PRO A 50 -1.51 7.18 -1.66
N PRO A 51 -0.44 6.56 -2.20
CA PRO A 51 -0.06 5.19 -1.87
C PRO A 51 0.31 4.99 -0.39
N LYS A 52 0.73 6.06 0.32
CA LYS A 52 1.11 5.98 1.74
C LYS A 52 0.04 5.38 2.66
N GLN A 53 -1.25 5.43 2.27
CA GLN A 53 -2.34 4.87 3.08
C GLN A 53 -2.23 3.36 3.31
N TYR A 54 -1.47 2.65 2.47
CA TYR A 54 -1.23 1.21 2.61
C TYR A 54 -0.05 0.88 3.51
N LEU A 55 0.81 1.87 3.80
CA LEU A 55 1.92 1.76 4.75
C LEU A 55 1.57 2.35 6.11
N LEU A 56 0.73 3.38 6.11
CA LEU A 56 0.22 4.07 7.29
C LEU A 56 -1.30 4.27 7.12
N PRO A 57 -2.11 3.26 7.46
CA PRO A 57 -3.57 3.31 7.32
C PRO A 57 -4.18 4.47 8.12
N PRO A 58 -5.22 5.15 7.59
CA PRO A 58 -5.93 6.20 8.33
C PRO A 58 -6.54 5.71 9.66
N ARG A 59 -6.80 4.40 9.77
CA ARG A 59 -7.28 3.74 10.98
C ARG A 59 -6.69 2.35 11.06
N GLU A 60 -6.07 2.05 12.20
CA GLU A 60 -5.51 0.73 12.50
C GLU A 60 -5.79 0.36 13.96
N VAL A 61 -6.07 -0.91 14.22
CA VAL A 61 -6.23 -1.43 15.59
C VAL A 61 -4.85 -1.86 16.08
N LEU A 62 -4.34 -1.16 17.10
CA LEU A 62 -3.01 -1.44 17.65
C LEU A 62 -2.99 -2.64 18.60
N PHE A 63 -4.01 -2.72 19.48
CA PHE A 63 -4.07 -3.74 20.52
C PHE A 63 -5.49 -4.30 20.68
N ASN A 64 -5.55 -5.59 20.99
CA ASN A 64 -6.77 -6.24 21.47
C ASN A 64 -6.63 -6.53 22.98
N PHE A 65 -7.69 -6.25 23.74
CA PHE A 65 -7.74 -6.45 25.18
C PHE A 65 -8.72 -7.58 25.53
N GLN A 66 -8.28 -8.54 26.33
CA GLN A 66 -9.15 -9.58 26.88
C GLN A 66 -9.20 -9.47 28.42
N ASN A 67 -10.38 -9.11 28.94
CA ASN A 67 -10.58 -8.91 30.37
C ASN A 67 -10.48 -10.22 31.17
N SER A 68 -10.86 -11.35 30.58
CA SER A 68 -10.67 -12.67 31.18
C SER A 68 -9.19 -13.07 31.09
N GLY A 69 -8.44 -12.76 32.16
CA GLY A 69 -7.01 -13.10 32.27
C GLY A 69 -6.04 -11.95 31.98
N MET A 70 -6.52 -10.71 31.82
CA MET A 70 -5.71 -9.50 31.61
C MET A 70 -4.63 -9.65 30.51
N ARG A 71 -5.03 -10.15 29.34
CA ARG A 71 -4.14 -10.29 28.19
C ARG A 71 -4.27 -9.10 27.25
N ILE A 72 -3.12 -8.58 26.83
CA ILE A 72 -2.98 -7.54 25.80
C ILE A 72 -2.15 -8.14 24.68
N GLU A 73 -2.68 -8.11 23.47
CA GLU A 73 -2.02 -8.64 22.28
C GLU A 73 -1.94 -7.53 21.22
N ALA A 74 -0.75 -7.33 20.65
CA ALA A 74 -0.58 -6.45 19.49
C ALA A 74 -1.35 -7.04 18.31
N ASN A 75 -2.09 -6.21 17.59
CA ASN A 75 -2.88 -6.62 16.45
C ASN A 75 -2.25 -6.12 15.15
N ILE A 76 -1.22 -6.83 14.70
CA ILE A 76 -0.54 -6.54 13.44
C ILE A 76 -1.00 -7.58 12.42
N LYS A 77 -1.96 -7.21 11.58
CA LYS A 77 -2.44 -8.04 10.46
C LYS A 77 -1.99 -7.38 9.16
N VAL A 78 -1.17 -8.09 8.40
CA VAL A 78 -0.62 -7.59 7.15
C VAL A 78 -0.85 -8.61 6.04
N GLU A 79 -1.25 -8.11 4.89
CA GLU A 79 -1.41 -8.86 3.65
C GLU A 79 -0.27 -8.46 2.71
N PRO A 80 0.47 -9.41 2.12
CA PRO A 80 1.50 -9.10 1.13
C PRO A 80 0.93 -8.22 0.02
N THR A 81 1.50 -7.02 -0.15
CA THR A 81 0.91 -5.98 -1.00
C THR A 81 1.91 -5.53 -2.06
N VAL A 82 1.44 -5.34 -3.29
CA VAL A 82 2.20 -4.69 -4.37
C VAL A 82 1.47 -3.39 -4.75
N ILE A 83 2.16 -2.26 -4.60
CA ILE A 83 1.65 -0.95 -5.01
C ILE A 83 2.31 -0.58 -6.34
N LEU A 84 1.52 -0.52 -7.40
CA LEU A 84 1.93 -0.23 -8.76
C LEU A 84 1.71 1.25 -9.11
N GLY A 85 2.54 1.77 -10.02
CA GLY A 85 2.37 3.12 -10.55
C GLY A 85 2.77 4.21 -9.58
N VAL A 86 3.69 3.95 -8.65
CA VAL A 86 4.11 4.94 -7.65
C VAL A 86 5.02 5.98 -8.31
N HIS A 87 4.66 7.27 -8.26
CA HIS A 87 5.51 8.35 -8.75
C HIS A 87 6.77 8.55 -7.90
N THR A 88 7.82 9.14 -8.46
CA THR A 88 9.08 9.38 -7.73
C THR A 88 8.91 10.32 -6.54
N CYS A 89 7.99 11.27 -6.60
CA CYS A 89 7.64 12.14 -5.48
C CYS A 89 7.04 11.34 -4.29
N ASP A 90 6.18 10.35 -4.57
CA ASP A 90 5.64 9.44 -3.57
C ASP A 90 6.74 8.51 -3.03
N MET A 91 7.62 7.98 -3.88
CA MET A 91 8.78 7.20 -3.44
C MET A 91 9.68 7.99 -2.49
N HIS A 92 9.94 9.27 -2.78
CA HIS A 92 10.69 10.15 -1.90
C HIS A 92 9.97 10.37 -0.56
N ALA A 93 8.66 10.63 -0.59
CA ALA A 93 7.84 10.79 0.61
C ALA A 93 7.85 9.51 1.47
N ILE A 94 7.75 8.32 0.86
CA ILE A 94 7.83 7.04 1.56
C ILE A 94 9.21 6.84 2.19
N ARG A 95 10.31 7.21 1.53
CA ARG A 95 11.65 7.15 2.14
C ARG A 95 11.79 8.05 3.36
N LEU A 96 11.14 9.21 3.37
CA LEU A 96 11.08 10.08 4.54
C LEU A 96 10.24 9.45 5.66
N LEU A 97 9.12 8.81 5.33
CA LEU A 97 8.33 8.04 6.30
C LEU A 97 9.15 6.88 6.89
N ASP A 98 9.90 6.15 6.04
CA ASP A 98 10.82 5.10 6.48
C ASP A 98 11.84 5.66 7.47
N HIS A 99 12.40 6.85 7.23
CA HIS A 99 13.33 7.47 8.17
C HIS A 99 12.67 7.81 9.52
N VAL A 100 11.48 8.43 9.49
CA VAL A 100 10.76 8.84 10.71
C VAL A 100 10.34 7.63 11.56
N HIS A 101 9.82 6.57 10.93
CA HIS A 101 9.25 5.43 11.64
C HIS A 101 10.26 4.34 11.99
N ASN A 102 11.50 4.42 11.47
CA ASN A 102 12.58 3.48 11.80
C ASN A 102 13.64 4.06 12.76
N ASN A 103 13.54 5.34 13.14
CA ASN A 103 14.54 5.99 13.99
C ASN A 103 14.00 6.22 15.42
N GLY A 104 14.86 6.04 16.42
CA GLY A 104 14.48 6.12 17.84
C GLY A 104 13.59 4.95 18.26
N TYR A 105 12.32 5.23 18.56
CA TYR A 105 11.32 4.21 18.88
C TYR A 105 10.57 3.80 17.62
N ALA A 106 11.05 2.74 16.98
CA ALA A 106 10.51 2.32 15.71
C ALA A 106 9.06 1.83 15.83
N ASP A 107 8.22 2.20 14.86
CA ASP A 107 6.83 1.81 14.81
C ASP A 107 6.69 0.42 14.19
N GLN A 108 6.30 -0.56 15.02
CA GLN A 108 6.19 -1.96 14.61
C GLN A 108 5.09 -2.19 13.55
N HIS A 109 4.02 -1.40 13.57
CA HIS A 109 2.94 -1.51 12.59
C HIS A 109 3.43 -1.04 11.23
N TYR A 110 3.98 0.17 11.16
CA TYR A 110 4.56 0.72 9.94
C TYR A 110 5.65 -0.20 9.38
N GLN A 111 6.58 -0.67 10.22
CA GLN A 111 7.65 -1.58 9.80
C GLN A 111 7.11 -2.87 9.19
N THR A 112 6.08 -3.45 9.81
CA THR A 112 5.50 -4.70 9.30
C THR A 112 4.78 -4.47 7.98
N HIS A 113 3.98 -3.40 7.83
CA HIS A 113 3.38 -3.03 6.55
C HIS A 113 4.44 -2.80 5.47
N ARG A 114 5.47 -2.02 5.80
CA ARG A 114 6.55 -1.66 4.87
C ARG A 114 7.38 -2.87 4.43
N ALA A 115 7.67 -3.81 5.33
CA ALA A 115 8.41 -5.03 5.03
C ALA A 115 7.65 -6.02 4.14
N ASN A 116 6.31 -5.98 4.18
CA ASN A 116 5.43 -6.83 3.37
C ASN A 116 4.86 -6.11 2.14
N THR A 117 5.39 -4.93 1.80
CA THR A 117 4.93 -4.13 0.66
C THR A 117 6.03 -3.94 -0.38
N TYR A 118 5.75 -4.32 -1.62
CA TYR A 118 6.56 -3.98 -2.78
C TYR A 118 6.03 -2.72 -3.46
N LEU A 119 6.93 -1.80 -3.80
CA LEU A 119 6.60 -0.57 -4.51
C LEU A 119 7.16 -0.66 -5.93
N VAL A 120 6.33 -0.42 -6.93
CA VAL A 120 6.73 -0.42 -8.35
C VAL A 120 6.48 0.96 -8.93
N SER A 121 7.57 1.63 -9.28
CA SER A 121 7.58 2.91 -9.99
C SER A 121 7.52 2.69 -11.51
N ILE A 122 7.01 3.69 -12.22
CA ILE A 122 6.82 3.69 -13.69
C ILE A 122 7.60 4.79 -14.42
N GLU A 123 8.46 5.52 -13.71
CA GLU A 123 9.35 6.56 -14.26
C GLU A 123 10.69 6.02 -14.76
#